data_AF-A0A7C4FPE8-F1
#
_entry.id   AF-A0A7C4FPE8-F1
#
_cell.length_a   1.000
_cell.length_b   1.000
_cell.length_c   1.000
_cell.angle_alpha   90.00
_cell.angle_beta   90.00
_cell.angle_gamma   90.00
#
_symmetry.space_group_name_H-M   'P 1'
#
loop_
_entity.id
_entity.type
_entity.pdbx_description
1 polymer ?
#
loop_
_entity_poly.entity_id
_entity_poly.type
_entity_poly.pdbx_seq_one_letter_code
_entity_poly.pdbx_strand_id
1 'polypeptide(L)' 'GDALVRIAVDGGRTITGHGASTDIIEASAKAYINAINKMLSIMNLKAN' A
#
# COMPACT_ATOMS: atom_id res chain seq x y z
N GLY A 1 -1.07 6.27 -16.07
CA GLY A 1 -0.84 7.07 -14.86
C GLY A 1 -0.11 6.29 -13.80
N ASP A 2 0.62 7.02 -12.96
CA ASP A 2 1.27 6.53 -11.75
C ASP A 2 0.52 7.06 -10.52
N ALA A 3 0.42 6.24 -9.48
CA ALA A 3 -0.27 6.58 -8.25
C ALA A 3 0.54 6.18 -7.02
N LEU A 4 0.52 7.04 -6.01
CA LEU A 4 1.05 6.80 -4.68
C LEU A 4 -0.10 6.85 -3.67
N VAL A 5 -0.22 5.83 -2.84
CA VAL A 5 -1.26 5.74 -1.81
C VAL A 5 -0.60 5.56 -0.45
N ARG A 6 -1.08 6.31 0.54
CA ARG A 6 -0.56 6.30 1.89
C ARG A 6 -1.65 5.86 2.86
N ILE A 7 -1.44 4.73 3.53
CA ILE A 7 -2.39 4.19 4.52
C ILE A 7 -1.84 4.38 5.94
N ALA A 8 -2.72 4.77 6.85
CA ALA A 8 -2.43 4.77 8.27
C ALA A 8 -2.62 3.35 8.82
N VAL A 9 -1.74 2.96 9.74
CA VAL A 9 -1.78 1.67 10.43
C VAL A 9 -1.80 1.92 11.92
N ASP A 10 -2.43 1.02 12.68
CA ASP A 10 -2.47 1.10 14.14
C ASP A 10 -1.06 1.28 14.74
N GLY A 11 -0.99 2.12 15.77
CA GLY A 11 0.28 2.54 16.36
C GLY A 11 0.97 3.68 15.62
N GLY A 12 0.24 4.48 14.83
CA GLY A 12 0.73 5.73 14.22
C GLY A 12 1.68 5.53 13.04
N ARG A 13 1.82 4.29 12.56
CA ARG A 13 2.69 3.99 11.41
C ARG A 13 1.96 4.33 10.12
N THR A 14 2.74 4.66 9.10
CA THR A 14 2.21 5.00 7.78
C THR A 14 2.94 4.18 6.73
N ILE A 15 2.20 3.57 5.80
CA ILE A 15 2.76 2.73 4.74
C ILE A 15 2.38 3.31 3.39
N THR A 16 3.36 3.39 2.49
CA THR A 16 3.19 3.88 1.13
C THR A 16 3.19 2.73 0.13
N GLY A 17 2.12 2.67 -0.68
CA GLY A 17 1.99 1.80 -1.84
C GLY A 17 2.13 2.58 -3.14
N HIS A 18 2.59 1.88 -4.18
CA HIS A 18 2.77 2.42 -5.52
C HIS A 18 2.05 1.54 -6.53
N GLY A 19 1.44 2.16 -7.54
CA GLY A 19 0.75 1.48 -8.63
C GLY A 19 0.88 2.26 -9.92
N ALA A 20 1.13 1.52 -11.01
CA ALA A 20 1.24 2.06 -12.36
C ALA A 20 0.29 1.30 -13.28
N SER A 21 -0.45 2.04 -14.11
CA SER A 21 -1.26 1.48 -15.20
C SER A 21 -1.51 2.54 -16.28
N THR A 22 -2.05 2.19 -17.43
CA THR A 22 -2.51 3.20 -18.42
C THR A 22 -3.73 3.97 -17.89
N ASP A 23 -4.60 3.28 -17.15
CA ASP A 23 -5.78 3.83 -16.46
C ASP A 23 -5.44 4.32 -15.03
N ILE A 24 -5.90 5.52 -14.66
CA ILE A 24 -5.61 6.12 -13.36
C ILE A 24 -6.36 5.46 -12.19
N ILE A 25 -7.59 4.98 -12.42
CA ILE A 25 -8.38 4.26 -11.42
C ILE A 25 -7.68 2.93 -11.13
N GLU A 26 -7.25 2.22 -12.16
CA GLU A 26 -6.51 0.96 -11.98
C GLU A 26 -5.16 1.20 -11.27
N ALA A 27 -4.40 2.23 -11.66
CA ALA A 27 -3.15 2.59 -10.99
C ALA A 27 -3.37 2.86 -9.48
N SER A 28 -4.45 3.57 -9.14
CA SER A 28 -4.80 3.85 -7.73
C SER A 28 -5.15 2.58 -6.95
N ALA A 29 -5.91 1.65 -7.56
CA ALA A 29 -6.27 0.37 -6.95
C ALA A 29 -5.02 -0.50 -6.71
N LYS A 30 -4.11 -0.57 -7.69
CA LYS A 30 -2.82 -1.25 -7.56
C LYS A 30 -1.98 -0.66 -6.43
N ALA A 31 -1.92 0.67 -6.32
CA ALA A 31 -1.19 1.34 -5.24
C ALA A 31 -1.74 1.01 -3.85
N TYR A 32 -3.07 0.96 -3.71
CA TYR A 32 -3.71 0.59 -2.44
C TYR A 32 -3.43 -0.87 -2.05
N ILE A 33 -3.60 -1.81 -2.99
CA ILE A 33 -3.27 -3.24 -2.76
C ILE A 33 -1.79 -3.40 -2.40
N ASN A 34 -0.89 -2.68 -3.07
CA ASN A 34 0.53 -2.69 -2.76
C ASN A 34 0.81 -2.23 -1.32
N ALA A 35 0.12 -1.20 -0.83
CA ALA A 35 0.26 -0.73 0.55
C ALA A 35 -0.23 -1.78 1.56
N ILE A 36 -1.38 -2.44 1.30
CA ILE A 36 -1.92 -3.51 2.16
C ILE A 36 -0.96 -4.70 2.22
N ASN A 37 -0.43 -5.15 1.08
CA ASN A 37 0.50 -6.28 1.07
C ASN A 37 1.78 -5.98 1.87
N LYS A 38 2.29 -4.75 1.77
CA LYS A 38 3.41 -4.29 2.60
C LYS A 38 3.04 -4.27 4.08
N MET A 39 1.84 -3.81 4.44
CA MET A 39 1.33 -3.83 5.80
C MET A 39 1.30 -5.25 6.38
N LEU A 40 0.67 -6.19 5.68
CA LEU A 40 0.56 -7.58 6.12
C LEU A 40 1.94 -8.23 6.29
N SER A 41 2.85 -8.01 5.34
CA SER A 41 4.24 -8.48 5.43
C SER A 41 4.94 -7.96 6.69
N ILE A 42 4.84 -6.66 6.95
CA ILE A 42 5.41 -6.02 8.13
C ILE A 42 4.78 -6.54 9.43
N MET A 43 3.46 -6.78 9.46
CA MET A 43 2.78 -7.31 10.64
C MET A 43 3.16 -8.76 10.92
N ASN A 44 3.28 -9.60 9.90
CA ASN A 44 3.72 -10.98 10.04
C ASN A 44 5.15 -11.09 10.58
N LEU A 45 6.03 -10.17 10.21
CA LEU A 45 7.39 -10.09 10.77
C LEU A 45 7.43 -9.74 12.26
N LYS A 46 6.39 -9.10 12.80
CA LYS A 46 6.30 -8.74 14.23
C LYS A 46 5.69 -9.84 15.11
N ALA A 47 5.01 -10.81 14.50
CA ALA A 47 4.31 -11.87 15.20
C ALA A 47 5.21 -13.09 15.54
N ASN A 48 6.44 -13.10 15.02
CA ASN A 48 7.50 -14.08 15.33
C ASN A 48 8.59 -13.42 16.17
#